data_AF-A0A2W4ZUX7-F1
#
_entry.id   AF-A0A2W4ZUX7-F1
#
_cell.length_a   1.000
_cell.length_b   1.000
_cell.length_c   1.000
_cell.angle_alpha   90.00
_cell.angle_beta   90.00
_cell.angle_gamma   90.00
#
_symmetry.space_group_name_H-M   'P 1'
#
loop_
_entity.id
_entity.type
_entity.pdbx_description
1 polymer ?
#
loop_
_entity_poly.entity_id
_entity_poly.type
_entity_poly.pdbx_seq_one_letter_code
_entity_poly.pdbx_strand_id
1 'polypeptide(L)'
;MINSTRSDLPADLTELVQSVHTMAQSRAGNALALLELLRLMDELHYEVRDTLFHEALPNGRQQLYQLLRDIEQNGGWPHIKRMRLTDLLDHLGEELNEADEAAASLEKGS
;
A
#
# COMPACT_ATOMS: atom_id res chain seq x y z
N MET A 1 -24.91 -8.31 7.50
CA MET A 1 -23.72 -7.57 7.03
C MET A 1 -22.56 -8.54 6.96
N ILE A 2 -22.31 -9.16 5.80
CA ILE A 2 -21.16 -10.05 5.58
C ILE A 2 -20.56 -9.72 4.21
N ASN A 3 -19.32 -9.22 4.27
CA ASN A 3 -18.20 -9.36 3.33
C ASN A 3 -18.55 -9.65 1.86
N SER A 4 -18.59 -8.61 1.03
CA SER A 4 -18.68 -8.73 -0.42
C SER A 4 -17.56 -9.65 -0.96
N THR A 5 -17.98 -10.79 -1.50
CA THR A 5 -17.31 -11.64 -2.51
C THR A 5 -15.81 -11.92 -2.32
N ARG A 6 -15.49 -12.92 -1.49
CA ARG A 6 -14.22 -13.68 -1.55
C ARG A 6 -14.19 -14.68 -2.71
N SER A 7 -15.11 -14.54 -3.67
CA SER A 7 -15.59 -15.64 -4.52
C SER A 7 -14.77 -15.95 -5.77
N ASP A 8 -13.79 -15.12 -6.13
CA ASP A 8 -12.83 -15.42 -7.22
C ASP A 8 -11.49 -14.73 -6.92
N LEU A 9 -10.85 -15.16 -5.82
CA LEU A 9 -9.43 -14.85 -5.66
C LEU A 9 -8.63 -15.68 -6.68
N PRO A 10 -7.61 -15.10 -7.32
CA PRO A 10 -6.58 -15.86 -8.00
C PRO A 10 -6.10 -17.08 -7.20
N ALA A 11 -5.73 -18.15 -7.89
CA ALA A 11 -5.42 -19.44 -7.26
C ALA A 11 -4.28 -19.33 -6.21
N ASP A 12 -3.27 -18.53 -6.52
CA ASP A 12 -2.13 -18.22 -5.64
C ASP A 12 -2.58 -17.48 -4.37
N LEU A 13 -3.45 -16.48 -4.48
CA LEU A 13 -3.99 -15.76 -3.33
C LEU A 13 -4.92 -16.65 -2.48
N THR A 14 -5.66 -17.55 -3.12
CA THR A 14 -6.48 -18.55 -2.42
C THR A 14 -5.61 -19.50 -1.60
N GLU A 15 -4.51 -20.00 -2.18
CA GLU A 15 -3.55 -20.86 -1.51
C GLU A 15 -2.88 -20.15 -0.31
N LEU A 16 -2.46 -18.89 -0.49
CA LEU A 16 -1.89 -18.09 0.60
C LEU A 16 -2.87 -17.95 1.76
N VAL A 17 -4.13 -17.62 1.48
CA VAL A 17 -5.19 -17.50 2.49
C VAL A 17 -5.37 -18.82 3.26
N GLN A 18 -5.41 -19.95 2.55
CA GLN A 18 -5.55 -21.28 3.17
C GLN A 18 -4.33 -21.62 4.04
N SER A 19 -3.13 -21.32 3.57
CA SER A 19 -1.88 -21.53 4.31
C SER A 19 -1.86 -20.72 5.62
N VAL A 20 -2.18 -19.42 5.55
CA VAL A 20 -2.25 -18.54 6.73
C VAL A 20 -3.31 -19.03 7.72
N HIS A 21 -4.49 -19.42 7.25
CA HIS A 21 -5.53 -19.99 8.13
C HIS A 21 -5.06 -21.28 8.81
N THR A 22 -4.40 -22.18 8.08
CA THR A 22 -3.85 -23.43 8.64
C THR A 22 -2.77 -23.16 9.70
N MET A 23 -1.87 -22.20 9.45
CA MET A 23 -0.86 -21.78 10.40
C MET A 23 -1.46 -21.16 11.68
N ALA A 24 -2.51 -20.35 11.54
CA ALA A 24 -3.20 -19.76 12.67
C ALA A 24 -3.95 -20.82 13.51
N GLN A 25 -4.66 -21.75 12.85
CA GLN A 25 -5.39 -22.82 13.52
C GLN A 25 -4.48 -23.76 14.30
N SER A 26 -3.33 -24.14 13.73
CA SER A 26 -2.32 -24.97 14.42
C SER A 26 -1.70 -24.29 15.65
N ARG A 27 -1.88 -22.97 15.82
CA ARG A 27 -1.39 -22.17 16.95
C ARG A 27 -2.51 -21.71 17.89
N ALA A 28 -3.74 -22.20 17.69
CA ALA A 28 -4.88 -21.81 18.50
C ALA A 28 -4.63 -22.06 19.99
N GLY A 29 -4.96 -21.07 20.83
CA GLY A 29 -4.70 -21.11 22.27
C GLY A 29 -3.28 -20.73 22.70
N ASN A 30 -2.33 -20.54 21.76
CA ASN A 30 -0.99 -20.05 22.06
C ASN A 30 -0.80 -18.60 21.56
N ALA A 31 -0.97 -17.66 22.49
CA ALA A 31 -0.90 -16.22 22.20
C ALA A 31 0.47 -15.79 21.65
N LEU A 32 1.58 -16.37 22.13
CA LEU A 32 2.92 -16.01 21.66
C LEU A 32 3.16 -16.50 20.23
N ALA A 33 2.76 -17.74 19.92
CA ALA A 33 2.89 -18.29 18.57
C ALA A 33 1.99 -17.54 17.56
N LEU A 34 0.80 -17.10 17.98
CA LEU A 34 -0.05 -16.25 17.15
C LEU A 34 0.57 -14.86 16.94
N LEU A 35 1.19 -14.28 17.97
CA LEU A 35 1.90 -13.00 17.84
C LEU A 35 3.09 -13.09 16.88
N GLU A 36 3.83 -14.21 16.89
CA GLU A 36 4.91 -14.46 15.91
C GLU A 36 4.37 -14.49 14.48
N LEU A 37 3.26 -15.19 14.23
CA LEU A 37 2.61 -15.21 12.92
C LEU A 37 2.18 -13.80 12.49
N LEU A 38 1.58 -13.02 13.40
CA LEU A 38 1.15 -11.64 13.12
C LEU A 38 2.33 -10.72 12.78
N ARG A 39 3.45 -10.85 13.50
CA ARG A 39 4.67 -10.07 13.22
C ARG A 39 5.25 -10.38 11.85
N LEU A 40 5.33 -11.66 11.50
CA LEU A 40 5.80 -12.07 10.17
C LEU A 40 4.90 -11.52 9.06
N MET A 41 3.57 -11.56 9.24
CA MET A 41 2.64 -10.99 8.26
C MET A 41 2.81 -9.46 8.14
N ASP A 42 3.10 -8.76 9.23
CA ASP A 42 3.38 -7.32 9.22
C ASP A 42 4.70 -7.00 8.51
N GLU A 43 5.75 -7.81 8.72
CA GLU A 43 7.03 -7.70 8.01
C GLU A 43 6.87 -7.91 6.50
N LEU A 44 6.18 -8.98 6.08
CA LEU A 44 5.88 -9.25 4.67
C LEU A 44 5.04 -8.14 4.05
N HIS A 45 4.04 -7.65 4.78
CA HIS A 45 3.25 -6.51 4.35
C HIS A 45 4.13 -5.27 4.16
N TYR A 46 5.01 -4.96 5.13
CA TYR A 46 5.94 -3.84 5.02
C TYR A 46 6.81 -3.97 3.77
N GLU A 47 7.45 -5.11 3.55
CA GLU A 47 8.35 -5.35 2.41
C GLU A 47 7.64 -5.11 1.07
N VAL A 48 6.50 -5.76 0.84
CA VAL A 48 5.71 -5.60 -0.40
C VAL A 48 5.29 -4.15 -0.59
N ARG A 49 4.91 -3.48 0.50
CA ARG A 49 4.37 -2.13 0.50
C ARG A 49 5.44 -1.04 0.33
N ASP A 50 6.67 -1.28 0.76
CA ASP A 50 7.78 -0.32 0.71
C ASP A 50 8.68 -0.50 -0.53
N THR A 51 8.64 -1.68 -1.13
CA THR A 51 9.37 -2.00 -2.36
C THR A 51 8.41 -2.05 -3.55
N LEU A 52 7.80 -3.20 -3.81
CA LEU A 52 7.03 -3.51 -5.01
C LEU A 52 5.83 -2.57 -5.22
N PHE A 53 5.05 -2.29 -4.17
CA PHE A 53 3.89 -1.40 -4.30
C PHE A 53 4.31 0.05 -4.49
N HIS A 54 5.38 0.49 -3.82
CA HIS A 54 5.89 1.86 -3.95
C HIS A 54 6.45 2.11 -5.35
N GLU A 55 7.24 1.17 -5.88
CA GLU A 55 7.75 1.22 -7.25
C GLU A 55 6.64 1.15 -8.32
N ALA A 56 5.52 0.49 -8.00
CA ALA A 56 4.37 0.39 -8.89
C ALA A 56 3.41 1.61 -8.83
N LEU A 57 3.70 2.63 -8.00
CA LEU A 57 2.84 3.80 -7.91
C LEU A 57 2.83 4.58 -9.22
N PRO A 58 1.65 5.08 -9.65
CA PRO A 58 1.59 5.91 -10.86
C PRO A 58 2.29 7.25 -10.65
N ASN A 59 3.18 7.60 -11.57
CA ASN A 59 3.83 8.92 -11.60
C ASN A 59 2.86 10.04 -12.06
N GLY A 60 1.73 9.67 -12.69
CA GLY A 60 0.72 10.62 -13.15
C GLY A 60 -0.33 10.92 -12.10
N ARG A 61 -0.51 12.20 -11.75
CA ARG A 61 -1.53 12.69 -10.79
C ARG A 61 -2.92 12.08 -10.99
N GLN A 62 -3.42 12.04 -12.23
CA GLN A 62 -4.75 11.51 -12.52
C GLN A 62 -4.87 10.01 -12.26
N GLN A 63 -3.84 9.24 -12.59
CA GLN A 63 -3.79 7.78 -12.37
C GLN A 63 -3.64 7.48 -10.87
N LEU A 64 -2.84 8.29 -10.16
CA LEU A 64 -2.74 8.24 -8.71
C LEU A 64 -4.10 8.50 -8.06
N TYR A 65 -4.83 9.55 -8.46
CA TYR A 65 -6.18 9.81 -7.95
C TYR A 65 -7.17 8.68 -8.23
N GLN A 66 -7.07 8.01 -9.38
CA GLN A 66 -7.90 6.84 -9.67
C GLN A 66 -7.56 5.67 -8.74
N LEU A 67 -6.28 5.41 -8.50
CA LEU A 67 -5.82 4.41 -7.53
C LEU A 67 -6.30 4.72 -6.11
N LEU A 68 -6.16 5.98 -5.66
CA LEU A 68 -6.64 6.42 -4.35
C LEU A 68 -8.14 6.15 -4.18
N ARG A 69 -8.94 6.54 -5.18
CA ARG A 69 -10.39 6.38 -5.16
C ARG A 69 -10.80 4.91 -5.15
N ASP A 70 -10.10 4.04 -5.88
CA ASP A 70 -10.36 2.60 -5.89
C ASP A 70 -10.10 1.97 -4.51
N ILE A 71 -8.98 2.36 -3.86
CA ILE A 71 -8.65 1.92 -2.50
C ILE A 71 -9.70 2.38 -1.49
N GLU A 72 -10.20 3.62 -1.59
CA GLU A 72 -11.28 4.13 -0.73
C GLU A 72 -12.60 3.37 -0.89
N GLN A 73 -12.93 2.94 -2.11
CA GLN A 73 -14.20 2.28 -2.43
C GLN A 73 -14.23 0.79 -2.09
N ASN A 74 -13.11 0.08 -2.29
CA ASN A 74 -13.06 -1.39 -2.15
C ASN A 74 -12.64 -1.87 -0.74
N GLY A 75 -12.32 -0.96 0.17
CA GLY A 75 -12.15 -1.27 1.59
C GLY A 75 -10.76 -0.94 2.11
N GLY A 76 -10.53 0.36 2.31
CA GLY A 76 -9.57 0.90 3.27
C GLY A 76 -8.10 0.75 2.90
N TRP A 77 -7.34 1.78 3.28
CA TRP A 77 -5.87 1.79 3.25
C TRP A 77 -5.31 0.48 3.85
N PRO A 78 -4.39 -0.24 3.18
CA PRO A 78 -3.85 -1.52 3.68
C PRO A 78 -3.02 -1.27 4.95
N HIS A 79 -3.67 -1.25 6.12
CA HIS A 79 -3.13 -0.97 7.47
C HIS A 79 -1.83 -0.13 7.48
N ILE A 80 -1.77 0.96 6.72
CA ILE A 80 -0.62 1.84 6.71
C ILE A 80 -0.77 2.68 7.96
N LYS A 81 0.04 2.37 8.99
CA LYS A 81 0.20 3.21 10.18
C LYS A 81 0.61 4.62 9.74
N ARG A 82 -0.38 5.47 9.47
CA ARG A 82 -0.44 6.95 9.53
C ARG A 82 0.72 7.81 8.98
N MET A 83 1.81 7.27 8.43
CA MET A 83 2.98 8.08 8.04
C MET A 83 3.05 8.42 6.54
N ARG A 84 2.44 7.67 5.62
CA ARG A 84 2.80 7.81 4.19
C ARG A 84 1.78 8.52 3.30
N LEU A 85 0.80 9.24 3.85
CA LEU A 85 -0.04 10.12 3.01
C LEU A 85 0.65 11.47 2.82
N THR A 86 1.27 12.01 3.86
CA THR A 86 2.10 13.22 3.80
C THR A 86 3.31 12.99 2.90
N ASP A 87 4.05 11.90 3.07
CA ASP A 87 5.23 11.62 2.23
C ASP A 87 4.87 11.49 0.72
N LEU A 88 3.68 10.96 0.41
CA LEU A 88 3.14 10.88 -0.96
C LEU A 88 2.73 12.26 -1.51
N LEU A 89 2.18 13.12 -0.66
CA LEU A 89 1.83 14.51 -1.01
C LEU A 89 3.06 15.41 -1.09
N ASP A 90 4.11 15.13 -0.34
CA ASP A 90 5.39 15.85 -0.35
C ASP A 90 6.16 15.53 -1.64
N HIS A 91 6.16 14.27 -2.11
CA HIS A 91 6.67 13.92 -3.45
C HIS A 91 5.93 14.68 -4.57
N LEU A 92 4.62 14.93 -4.41
CA LEU A 92 3.83 15.77 -5.32
C LEU A 92 4.20 17.26 -5.25
N GLY A 93 4.69 17.73 -4.10
CA GLY A 93 5.09 19.12 -3.86
C GLY A 93 6.51 19.45 -4.34
N GLU A 94 7.44 18.51 -4.21
CA GLU A 94 8.84 18.67 -4.66
C GLU A 94 8.94 18.80 -6.19
N GLU A 95 8.18 18.01 -6.96
CA GLU A 95 8.14 18.14 -8.43
C GLU A 95 7.51 19.45 -8.92
N LEU A 96 6.61 20.07 -8.14
CA LEU A 96 6.01 21.37 -8.47
C LEU A 96 7.01 22.51 -8.28
N ASN A 97 7.89 22.41 -7.29
CA ASN A 97 8.85 23.46 -6.96
C ASN A 97 10.05 23.48 -7.94
N GLU A 98 10.51 22.31 -8.38
CA GLU A 98 11.58 22.20 -9.40
C GLU A 98 11.11 22.68 -10.78
N ALA A 99 9.85 22.44 -11.15
CA ALA A 99 9.27 22.91 -12.41
C ALA A 99 9.09 24.45 -12.45
N ASP A 100 8.71 25.07 -11.33
CA ASP A 100 8.59 26.53 -11.22
C ASP A 100 9.97 27.22 -11.14
N GLU A 101 10.97 26.63 -10.46
CA GLU A 101 12.34 27.18 -10.41
C GLU A 101 13.06 27.09 -11.77
N ALA A 102 12.83 26.01 -12.53
CA ALA A 102 13.37 25.86 -13.89
C ALA A 102 12.75 26.88 -14.86
N ALA A 103 11.44 27.16 -14.74
CA ALA A 103 10.76 28.19 -15.52
C ALA A 103 11.23 29.61 -15.14
N ALA A 104 11.43 29.89 -13.85
CA ALA A 104 11.89 31.19 -13.36
C ALA A 104 13.36 31.51 -13.72
N SER A 105 14.20 30.47 -13.88
CA SER A 105 15.61 30.61 -14.27
C SER A 105 15.79 30.96 -15.76
N LEU A 106 14.80 30.67 -16.60
CA LEU A 106 14.81 31.00 -18.04
C LEU A 106 14.39 32.45 -18.32
N GLU A 107 13.56 33.07 -17.47
CA GLU A 107 13.11 34.46 -17.66
C GLU A 107 14.10 35.52 -17.14
N LYS A 108 15.07 35.17 -16.29
CA LYS A 108 16.06 36.12 -15.75
C LYS A 108 17.35 36.24 -16.57
N GLY A 109 17.44 35.54 -17.71
CA GLY A 109 18.63 35.48 -18.56
C GLY A 109 18.58 36.30 -19.85
N SER A 110 17.60 37.18 -20.05
CA SER A 110 17.49 38.03 -21.25
C SER A 110 17.70 39.51 -20.98
#